data_AF-A0A6J6BCG2-F1
#
_entry.id   AF-A0A6J6BCG2-F1
#
_cell.length_a   1.000
_cell.length_b   1.000
_cell.length_c   1.000
_cell.angle_alpha   90.00
_cell.angle_beta   90.00
_cell.angle_gamma   90.00
#
_symmetry.space_group_name_H-M   'P 1'
#
loop_
_entity.id
_entity.type
_entity.pdbx_description
1 polymer ?
#
loop_
_entity_poly.entity_id
_entity_poly.type
_entity_poly.pdbx_seq_one_letter_code
_entity_poly.pdbx_strand_id
1 'polypeptide(L)' 'MAAFFLVLMERRGITELRWFLLPGFCGGLGTFSAITYEVIERGEGGPLYLFLNVILCLIAAAIMVPFARKWVPVR' A
#
# COMPACT_ATOMS: atom_id res chain seq x y z
N MET A 1 -1.48 0.58 -4.12
CA MET A 1 -1.51 1.95 -4.70
C MET A 1 -0.27 2.77 -4.35
N ALA A 2 0.25 2.71 -3.12
CA ALA A 2 1.50 3.38 -2.72
C ALA A 2 2.68 3.14 -3.68
N ALA A 3 2.88 1.89 -4.09
CA ALA A 3 3.92 1.49 -5.01
C ALA A 3 3.86 2.23 -6.37
N PHE A 4 2.66 2.51 -6.89
CA PHE A 4 2.49 3.22 -8.15
C PHE A 4 2.93 4.67 -8.03
N PHE A 5 2.50 5.35 -6.97
CA PHE A 5 2.92 6.72 -6.69
C PHE A 5 4.41 6.82 -6.37
N LEU A 6 4.97 5.88 -5.60
CA LEU A 6 6.40 5.84 -5.31
C LEU A 6 7.23 5.75 -6.61
N VAL A 7 6.85 4.86 -7.54
CA VAL A 7 7.50 4.76 -8.87
C VAL A 7 7.31 6.02 -9.70
N LEU A 8 6.12 6.63 -9.69
CA LEU A 8 5.86 7.90 -10.37
C LEU A 8 6.76 9.02 -9.83
N MET A 9 6.98 9.06 -8.52
CA MET A 9 7.72 10.13 -7.83
C MET A 9 9.23 9.96 -7.94
N GLU A 10 9.73 8.73 -7.84
CA GLU A 10 11.13 8.38 -8.18
C GLU A 10 11.46 8.74 -9.63
N ARG A 11 10.54 8.50 -10.57
CA ARG A 11 10.75 8.82 -12.00
C ARG A 11 10.57 10.30 -12.34
N ARG A 12 9.75 11.06 -11.58
CA ARG A 12 9.45 12.49 -11.84
C ARG A 12 10.32 13.46 -11.01
N GLY A 13 11.12 12.97 -10.06
CA GLY A 13 12.02 13.79 -9.24
C GLY A 13 11.31 14.66 -8.19
N ILE A 14 10.05 14.38 -7.87
CA ILE A 14 9.26 15.19 -6.91
C ILE A 14 9.46 14.62 -5.51
N THR A 15 10.47 15.11 -4.80
CA THR A 15 10.84 14.64 -3.45
C THR A 15 9.93 15.20 -2.35
N GLU A 16 9.37 16.40 -2.51
CA GLU A 16 8.56 17.06 -1.48
C GLU A 16 7.22 16.35 -1.22
N LEU A 17 6.60 15.81 -2.27
CA LEU A 17 5.32 15.10 -2.15
C LEU A 17 5.49 13.73 -1.48
N ARG A 18 6.71 13.16 -1.37
CA ARG A 18 6.95 11.79 -0.86
C ARG A 18 6.44 11.67 0.58
N TRP A 19 6.73 12.68 1.39
CA TRP A 19 6.37 12.73 2.80
C TRP A 19 4.88 12.95 3.05
N PHE A 20 4.14 13.49 2.08
CA PHE A 20 2.70 13.62 2.21
C PHE A 20 1.97 12.37 1.71
N LEU A 21 2.40 11.82 0.56
CA LEU A 21 1.68 10.75 -0.11
C LEU A 21 1.98 9.34 0.44
N LEU A 22 3.21 9.07 0.88
CA LEU A 22 3.56 7.76 1.45
C LEU A 22 3.04 7.59 2.88
N PRO A 23 3.48 8.36 3.87
CA PRO A 23 3.01 8.16 5.24
C PRO A 23 1.63 8.79 5.49
N GLY A 24 1.27 9.88 4.82
CA GLY A 24 -0.04 10.53 4.96
C GLY A 24 -1.16 9.76 4.25
N PHE A 25 -1.15 9.75 2.91
CA PHE A 25 -2.23 9.12 2.14
C PHE A 25 -2.18 7.59 2.18
N CYS A 26 -1.05 6.97 1.86
CA CYS A 26 -0.96 5.50 1.81
C CYS A 26 -0.89 4.86 3.20
N GLY A 27 -0.25 5.52 4.17
CA GLY A 27 -0.26 5.11 5.57
C GLY A 27 -1.64 5.27 6.21
N GLY A 28 -2.36 6.35 5.90
CA GLY A 28 -3.71 6.58 6.43
C GLY A 28 -4.80 5.72 5.81
N LEU A 29 -4.67 5.31 4.55
CA LEU A 29 -5.59 4.36 3.90
C LEU A 29 -5.36 2.91 4.35
N GLY A 30 -4.15 2.58 4.81
CA GLY A 30 -3.79 1.25 5.30
C GLY A 30 -3.88 1.17 6.82
N THR A 31 -5.06 0.91 7.37
CA THR A 31 -5.26 0.94 8.83
C THR A 31 -5.04 -0.44 9.46
N PHE A 32 -3.81 -0.71 9.92
CA PHE A 32 -3.53 -1.97 10.63
C PHE A 32 -4.37 -2.10 11.91
N SER A 33 -4.62 -0.99 12.62
CA SER A 33 -5.42 -0.97 13.85
C SER A 33 -6.88 -1.39 13.67
N ALA A 34 -7.49 -1.10 12.52
CA ALA A 34 -8.84 -1.54 12.20
C ALA A 34 -8.88 -3.06 11.97
N ILE A 35 -7.86 -3.60 11.30
CA ILE A 35 -7.70 -5.05 11.10
C ILE A 35 -7.48 -5.73 12.46
N THR A 36 -6.66 -5.16 13.35
CA THR A 36 -6.46 -5.73 14.70
C THR A 36 -7.74 -5.69 15.54
N TYR A 37 -8.56 -4.63 15.42
CA TYR A 37 -9.86 -4.52 16.09
C TYR A 37 -10.85 -5.59 15.60
N GLU A 38 -10.94 -5.81 14.29
CA GLU A 38 -11.78 -6.88 13.73
C GLU A 38 -11.32 -8.28 14.16
N VAL A 39 -10.00 -8.50 14.26
CA VAL A 39 -9.44 -9.82 14.60
C VAL A 39 -9.54 -10.12 16.09
N ILE A 40 -9.28 -9.14 16.97
CA ILE A 40 -9.24 -9.33 18.42
C ILE A 40 -10.63 -9.17 19.05
N GLU A 41 -11.38 -8.13 18.67
CA GLU A 41 -12.56 -7.70 19.43
C GLU A 41 -13.86 -8.28 18.88
N ARG A 42 -13.96 -8.44 17.55
CA ARG A 42 -15.15 -9.01 16.91
C ARG A 42 -15.10 -10.53 16.76
N GLY A 43 -13.91 -11.14 16.72
CA GLY A 43 -13.75 -12.59 16.51
C GLY A 43 -14.27 -13.11 15.15
N GLU A 44 -14.77 -12.22 14.28
CA GLU A 44 -15.38 -12.56 12.98
C GLU A 44 -14.32 -12.92 11.92
N GLY A 45 -13.07 -12.46 12.06
CA GLY A 45 -12.00 -12.67 11.07
C GLY A 45 -10.95 -13.72 11.46
N GLY A 46 -10.68 -13.91 12.75
CA GLY A 46 -9.60 -14.79 13.23
C GLY A 46 -8.21 -14.48 12.62
N PRO A 47 -7.19 -15.31 12.89
CA PRO A 47 -5.85 -15.13 12.33
C PRO A 47 -5.81 -15.27 10.79
N LEU A 48 -6.78 -15.99 10.21
CA LEU A 48 -6.89 -16.19 8.77
C LEU A 48 -7.18 -14.89 8.01
N TYR A 49 -8.06 -14.03 8.54
CA TYR A 49 -8.38 -12.74 7.93
C TYR A 49 -7.18 -11.78 7.94
N LEU A 50 -6.39 -11.81 9.03
CA LEU A 50 -5.16 -11.04 9.14
C LEU A 50 -4.14 -11.52 8.10
N PHE A 51 -3.96 -12.84 7.98
CA PHE A 51 -3.05 -13.44 7.01
C PHE A 51 -3.46 -13.15 5.56
N LEU A 52 -4.76 -13.26 5.24
CA LEU A 52 -5.29 -12.89 3.93
C LEU A 52 -5.01 -11.42 3.61
N ASN A 53 -5.33 -10.50 4.53
CA ASN A 53 -5.13 -9.07 4.32
C ASN A 53 -3.65 -8.73 4.03
N VAL A 54 -2.72 -9.33 4.77
CA VAL A 54 -1.28 -9.11 4.57
C VAL A 54 -0.83 -9.67 3.21
N ILE A 55 -1.24 -10.89 2.86
CA ILE A 55 -0.89 -11.51 1.57
C ILE A 55 -1.48 -10.71 0.40
N LEU A 56 -2.75 -10.32 0.47
CA LEU A 56 -3.38 -9.51 -0.57
C LEU A 56 -2.70 -8.15 -0.73
N CYS A 57 -2.29 -7.50 0.37
CA CYS A 57 -1.50 -6.27 0.31
C CYS A 57 -0.16 -6.47 -0.40
N LEU A 58 0.54 -7.57 -0.10
CA LEU A 58 1.83 -7.91 -0.75
C LEU A 58 1.66 -8.21 -2.23
N ILE A 59 0.64 -8.98 -2.61
CA ILE A 59 0.33 -9.30 -4.01
C ILE A 59 -0.04 -8.02 -4.77
N ALA A 60 -0.89 -7.17 -4.21
CA ALA A 60 -1.27 -5.91 -4.82
C ALA A 60 -0.06 -4.98 -5.02
N ALA A 61 0.88 -4.95 -4.07
CA ALA A 61 2.14 -4.21 -4.22
C ALA A 61 3.02 -4.83 -5.32
N ALA A 62 3.19 -6.15 -5.31
CA ALA A 62 4.01 -6.89 -6.28
C ALA A 62 3.50 -6.74 -7.72
N ILE A 63 2.18 -6.60 -7.93
CA ILE A 63 1.58 -6.34 -9.25
C ILE A 63 1.69 -4.86 -9.63
N MET A 64 1.47 -3.94 -8.68
CA MET A 64 1.49 -2.50 -9.02
C MET A 64 2.88 -1.98 -9.34
N VAL A 65 3.96 -2.50 -8.76
CA VAL A 65 5.33 -2.06 -9.09
C VAL A 65 5.70 -2.28 -10.57
N PRO A 66 5.58 -3.50 -11.16
CA PRO A 66 5.87 -3.72 -12.58
C PRO A 66 4.87 -2.98 -13.48
N PHE A 67 3.60 -2.88 -13.09
CA PHE A 67 2.61 -2.13 -13.85
C PHE A 67 2.96 -0.64 -13.89
N ALA A 68 3.33 -0.04 -12.76
CA ALA A 68 3.80 1.34 -12.69
C ALA A 68 5.05 1.57 -13.56
N ARG A 69 6.00 0.64 -13.54
CA ARG A 69 7.21 0.71 -14.39
C ARG A 69 6.91 0.61 -15.88
N LYS A 70 5.83 -0.07 -16.29
CA LYS A 70 5.41 -0.19 -17.69
C LYS A 70 4.67 1.06 -18.19
N TRP A 71 3.87 1.70 -17.33
CA TRP A 71 3.04 2.85 -17.71
C TRP A 71 3.73 4.21 -17.53
N VAL A 72 4.79 4.29 -16.71
CA VAL A 72 5.57 5.51 -16.52
C VAL A 72 6.88 5.40 -17.30
N PRO A 73 6.94 5.88 -18.57
CA PRO A 73 8.18 5.91 -19.32
C PRO A 73 9.20 6.81 -18.62
N VAL A 74 10.44 6.34 -18.57
CA VAL A 74 11.58 7.12 -18.06
C VAL A 74 11.80 8.27 -19.02
N ARG A 75 11.78 9.50 -18.52
CA ARG A 75 12.24 10.67 -19.28
C ARG A 75 13.75 10.76 -19.20
#